data_AF-A0AA91GR22-F1
#
_entry.id   AF-A0AA91GR22-F1
#
_cell.length_a   1.000
_cell.length_b   1.000
_cell.length_c   1.000
_cell.angle_alpha   90.00
_cell.angle_beta   90.00
_cell.angle_gamma   90.00
#
_symmetry.space_group_name_H-M   'P 1'
#
loop_
_entity.id
_entity.type
_entity.pdbx_description
1 polymer ?
#
loop_
_entity_poly.entity_id
_entity_poly.type
_entity_poly.pdbx_seq_one_letter_code
_entity_poly.pdbx_strand_id
1 'polypeptide(L)'
;MNPATIDEWFPIEQQLKYVALLKGRVGVTRRRAEYFVRLWAYLLLKQQQELGKRVAPLTQLELPEGFVPCSHREAYEIFYGQRNNGRGSDRAAGLMIDQLVALGLIEKDFDGSTTCIRIRSSLPNPDESADAKEAIQLVPDDFDHRIDTIPVANFLARAFVLNKRTAAAPYRIARILRRWAEQYPTGMRVLRRCDNEHIVGFYALYPTATESEKNFFLPPNKSLYLLSSTRETDPFKIALPGDLNCTSIYNRVWQIDTPYQQRVNICQFLEDSKKTLIQMQADFPNLCDMYTIAIDPANEQLASALGFQKNSYNSQRSVFWMYVPLDKYLALNIEQALSVLRWD
;
A
#
# COMPACT_ATOMS: atom_id res chain seq x y z
N MET A 1 -29.16 -20.65 -7.42
CA MET A 1 -28.46 -21.31 -6.30
C MET A 1 -28.79 -20.61 -4.97
N ASN A 2 -28.91 -21.33 -3.86
CA ASN A 2 -29.10 -20.71 -2.53
C ASN A 2 -27.73 -20.20 -2.01
N PRO A 3 -27.55 -18.89 -1.77
CA PRO A 3 -26.25 -18.38 -1.30
C PRO A 3 -25.83 -18.95 0.06
N ALA A 4 -26.77 -19.45 0.86
CA ALA A 4 -26.51 -20.03 2.18
C ALA A 4 -25.80 -21.40 2.14
N THR A 5 -25.80 -22.11 1.01
CA THR A 5 -25.16 -23.43 0.87
C THR A 5 -23.76 -23.37 0.25
N ILE A 6 -23.16 -22.18 0.15
CA ILE A 6 -21.87 -22.00 -0.53
C ILE A 6 -20.72 -22.87 0.01
N ASP A 7 -20.76 -23.25 1.29
CA ASP A 7 -19.74 -24.09 1.90
C ASP A 7 -19.79 -25.55 1.40
N GLU A 8 -20.92 -25.99 0.83
CA GLU A 8 -21.09 -27.30 0.19
C GLU A 8 -20.49 -27.29 -1.22
N TRP A 9 -20.56 -26.15 -1.90
CA TRP A 9 -20.05 -25.98 -3.26
C TRP A 9 -18.61 -25.51 -3.31
N PHE A 10 -18.10 -24.92 -2.23
CA PHE A 10 -16.70 -24.54 -2.10
C PHE A 10 -16.23 -24.80 -0.67
N PRO A 11 -15.54 -25.94 -0.42
CA PRO A 11 -15.19 -26.37 0.92
C PRO A 11 -14.40 -25.32 1.73
N ILE A 12 -14.66 -25.26 3.04
CA ILE A 12 -14.02 -24.29 3.95
C ILE A 12 -12.49 -24.39 3.92
N GLU A 13 -11.95 -25.60 3.81
CA GLU A 13 -10.50 -25.82 3.71
C GLU A 13 -9.89 -25.10 2.50
N GLN A 14 -10.58 -25.13 1.36
CA GLN A 14 -10.15 -24.41 0.17
C GLN A 14 -10.36 -22.90 0.33
N GLN A 15 -11.49 -22.46 0.89
CA GLN A 15 -11.71 -21.04 1.20
C GLN A 15 -10.55 -20.47 2.04
N LEU A 16 -10.09 -21.21 3.05
CA LEU A 16 -9.00 -20.78 3.93
C LEU A 16 -7.67 -20.60 3.20
N LYS A 17 -7.38 -21.43 2.17
CA LYS A 17 -6.19 -21.26 1.32
C LYS A 17 -6.22 -19.90 0.59
N TYR A 18 -7.34 -19.56 -0.06
CA TYR A 18 -7.48 -18.26 -0.75
C TYR A 18 -7.54 -17.07 0.21
N VAL A 19 -8.15 -17.25 1.39
CA VAL A 19 -8.15 -16.23 2.45
C VAL A 19 -6.73 -15.96 2.94
N ALA A 20 -5.87 -16.98 3.03
CA ALA A 20 -4.47 -16.80 3.40
C ALA A 20 -3.71 -15.95 2.37
N LEU A 21 -3.92 -16.17 1.06
CA LEU A 21 -3.32 -15.37 -0.02
C LEU A 21 -3.72 -13.88 0.00
N LEU A 22 -4.85 -13.56 0.63
CA LEU A 22 -5.35 -12.19 0.77
C LEU A 22 -4.91 -11.50 2.06
N LYS A 23 -4.47 -12.28 3.07
CA LYS A 23 -3.92 -11.73 4.30
C LYS A 23 -2.55 -11.14 3.98
N GLY A 24 -2.30 -9.92 4.45
CA GLY A 24 -1.08 -9.15 4.13
C GLY A 24 -1.33 -7.94 3.22
N ARG A 25 -2.44 -7.91 2.47
CA ARG A 25 -2.84 -6.72 1.71
C ARG A 25 -3.39 -5.62 2.61
N VAL A 26 -2.89 -4.39 2.44
CA VAL A 26 -3.30 -3.22 3.23
C VAL A 26 -4.82 -3.03 3.18
N GLY A 27 -5.47 -3.00 4.35
CA GLY A 27 -6.92 -2.80 4.47
C GLY A 27 -7.79 -4.06 4.30
N VAL A 28 -7.21 -5.21 3.98
CA VAL A 28 -7.92 -6.50 3.93
C VAL A 28 -7.85 -7.18 5.30
N THR A 29 -8.94 -7.12 6.07
CA THR A 29 -9.07 -7.90 7.30
C THR A 29 -9.45 -9.34 6.99
N ARG A 30 -9.20 -10.27 7.92
CA ARG A 30 -9.61 -11.68 7.77
C ARG A 30 -11.07 -11.83 7.32
N ARG A 31 -11.99 -11.10 7.95
CA ARG A 31 -13.43 -11.13 7.59
C ARG A 31 -13.69 -10.62 6.16
N ARG A 32 -12.99 -9.56 5.73
CA ARG A 32 -13.13 -9.04 4.37
C ARG A 32 -12.60 -10.01 3.32
N ALA A 33 -11.49 -10.67 3.61
CA ALA A 33 -10.96 -11.74 2.76
C ALA A 33 -11.96 -12.90 2.65
N GLU A 34 -12.52 -13.37 3.78
CA GLU A 34 -13.55 -14.42 3.80
C GLU A 34 -14.78 -14.03 2.97
N TYR A 35 -15.27 -12.80 3.12
CA TYR A 35 -16.40 -12.29 2.34
C TYR A 35 -16.10 -12.19 0.84
N PHE A 36 -14.93 -11.70 0.48
CA PHE A 36 -14.52 -11.60 -0.93
C PHE A 36 -14.41 -12.98 -1.59
N VAL A 37 -13.77 -13.96 -0.93
CA VAL A 37 -13.61 -15.31 -1.46
C VAL A 37 -14.96 -15.99 -1.67
N ARG A 38 -15.88 -15.84 -0.70
CA ARG A 38 -17.25 -16.38 -0.83
C ARG A 38 -18.05 -15.68 -1.92
N LEU A 39 -17.92 -14.37 -2.05
CA LEU A 39 -18.56 -13.63 -3.15
C LEU A 39 -18.06 -14.14 -4.51
N TRP A 40 -16.74 -14.29 -4.65
CA TRP A 40 -16.15 -14.76 -5.90
C TRP A 40 -16.63 -16.18 -6.26
N ALA A 41 -16.58 -17.12 -5.31
CA ALA A 41 -17.10 -18.47 -5.51
C ALA A 41 -18.57 -18.45 -5.96
N TYR A 42 -19.40 -17.61 -5.33
CA TYR A 42 -20.82 -17.49 -5.66
C TYR A 42 -21.03 -16.97 -7.09
N LEU A 43 -20.32 -15.91 -7.50
CA LEU A 43 -20.46 -15.32 -8.83
C LEU A 43 -20.03 -16.31 -9.93
N LEU A 44 -18.96 -17.07 -9.69
CA LEU A 44 -18.49 -18.10 -10.63
C LEU A 44 -19.53 -19.21 -10.80
N LEU A 45 -20.06 -19.73 -9.69
CA LEU A 45 -21.11 -20.75 -9.70
C LEU A 45 -22.39 -20.27 -10.37
N LYS A 46 -22.80 -19.03 -10.10
CA LYS A 46 -23.98 -18.40 -10.70
C LYS A 46 -23.83 -18.33 -12.23
N GLN A 47 -22.68 -17.86 -12.72
CA GLN A 47 -22.42 -17.80 -14.15
C GLN A 47 -22.38 -19.19 -14.80
N GLN A 48 -21.72 -20.17 -14.19
CA GLN A 48 -21.70 -21.55 -14.71
C GLN A 48 -23.10 -22.14 -14.82
N GLN A 49 -23.97 -21.85 -13.85
CA GLN A 49 -25.37 -22.27 -13.86
C GLN A 49 -26.17 -21.58 -14.98
N GLU A 50 -25.98 -20.27 -15.19
CA GLU A 50 -26.65 -19.51 -16.27
C GLU A 50 -26.20 -19.99 -17.66
N LEU A 51 -24.95 -20.43 -17.80
CA LEU A 51 -24.41 -21.04 -19.02
C LEU A 51 -24.81 -22.53 -19.20
N GLY A 52 -25.63 -23.09 -18.30
CA GLY A 52 -26.10 -24.48 -18.37
C GLY A 52 -25.02 -25.54 -18.13
N LYS A 53 -23.86 -25.17 -17.58
CA LYS A 53 -22.79 -26.11 -17.25
C LYS A 53 -23.17 -26.93 -16.01
N ARG A 54 -22.73 -28.19 -15.97
CA ARG A 54 -22.97 -29.08 -14.83
C ARG A 54 -22.12 -28.60 -13.65
N VAL A 55 -22.76 -28.02 -12.65
CA VAL A 55 -22.10 -27.44 -11.48
C VAL A 55 -21.61 -28.56 -10.57
N ALA A 56 -20.29 -28.70 -10.45
CA ALA A 56 -19.64 -29.54 -9.46
C ALA A 56 -19.09 -28.66 -8.32
N PRO A 57 -18.79 -29.21 -7.13
CA PRO A 57 -18.08 -28.47 -6.10
C PRO A 57 -16.77 -27.91 -6.67
N LEU A 58 -16.56 -26.61 -6.49
CA LEU A 58 -15.36 -25.91 -6.94
C LEU A 58 -14.16 -26.44 -6.18
N THR A 59 -13.13 -26.81 -6.93
CA THR A 59 -11.79 -27.08 -6.40
C THR A 59 -10.86 -25.88 -6.55
N GLN A 60 -11.19 -24.94 -7.44
CA GLN A 60 -10.40 -23.75 -7.79
C GLN A 60 -11.32 -22.57 -8.12
N LEU A 61 -10.80 -21.34 -7.98
CA LEU A 61 -11.53 -20.11 -8.29
C LEU A 61 -11.02 -19.50 -9.59
N GLU A 62 -11.74 -19.79 -10.68
CA GLU A 62 -11.56 -19.10 -11.96
C GLU A 62 -12.25 -17.74 -11.96
N LEU A 63 -11.81 -16.83 -12.83
CA LEU A 63 -12.47 -15.55 -13.00
C LEU A 63 -13.80 -15.71 -13.72
N PRO A 64 -14.92 -15.19 -13.18
CA PRO A 64 -16.15 -15.05 -13.92
C PRO A 64 -15.92 -14.12 -15.13
N GLU A 65 -16.51 -14.47 -16.28
CA GLU A 65 -16.43 -13.64 -17.47
C GLU A 65 -17.33 -12.39 -17.29
N GLY A 66 -16.71 -11.20 -17.31
CA GLY A 66 -17.45 -9.94 -17.30
C GLY A 66 -18.15 -9.62 -15.97
N PHE A 67 -19.30 -8.96 -16.06
CA PHE A 67 -20.11 -8.53 -14.93
C PHE A 67 -21.23 -9.54 -14.65
N VAL A 68 -21.31 -10.02 -13.40
CA VAL A 68 -22.33 -10.98 -12.97
C VAL A 68 -23.33 -10.29 -12.02
N PRO A 69 -24.65 -10.39 -12.24
CA PRO A 69 -25.64 -9.73 -11.42
C PRO A 69 -25.66 -10.30 -10.00
N CYS A 70 -25.61 -9.43 -8.98
CA CYS A 70 -25.66 -9.79 -7.57
C CYS A 70 -26.44 -8.73 -6.77
N SER A 71 -27.64 -9.11 -6.34
CA SER A 71 -28.46 -8.28 -5.48
C SER A 71 -27.84 -8.12 -4.09
N HIS A 72 -28.15 -7.02 -3.41
CA HIS A 72 -27.70 -6.81 -2.02
C HIS A 72 -28.22 -7.88 -1.06
N ARG A 73 -29.35 -8.52 -1.37
CA ARG A 73 -29.90 -9.64 -0.60
C ARG A 73 -29.08 -10.92 -0.79
N GLU A 74 -28.67 -11.24 -2.01
CA GLU A 74 -27.73 -12.34 -2.27
C GLU A 74 -26.40 -12.08 -1.57
N ALA A 75 -25.85 -10.87 -1.70
CA ALA A 75 -24.62 -10.48 -1.02
C ALA A 75 -24.75 -10.55 0.52
N TYR A 76 -25.91 -10.18 1.08
CA TYR A 76 -26.20 -10.30 2.49
C TYR A 76 -26.15 -11.76 2.96
N GLU A 77 -26.77 -12.68 2.23
CA GLU A 77 -26.74 -14.11 2.58
C GLU A 77 -25.30 -14.66 2.54
N ILE A 78 -24.48 -14.20 1.59
CA ILE A 78 -23.07 -14.60 1.46
C ILE A 78 -22.22 -14.08 2.63
N PHE A 79 -22.42 -12.82 3.03
CA PHE A 79 -21.59 -12.16 4.06
C PHE A 79 -22.08 -12.41 5.48
N TYR A 80 -23.39 -12.39 5.70
CA TYR A 80 -24.02 -12.28 7.02
C TYR A 80 -25.11 -13.32 7.26
N GLY A 81 -25.33 -14.26 6.34
CA GLY A 81 -26.30 -15.35 6.48
C GLY A 81 -26.12 -16.16 7.79
N GLN A 82 -27.05 -17.06 8.09
CA GLN A 82 -27.19 -17.67 9.42
C GLN A 82 -25.91 -18.30 10.01
N ARG A 83 -24.97 -18.77 9.18
CA ARG A 83 -23.67 -19.30 9.61
C ARG A 83 -22.62 -18.23 9.98
N ASN A 84 -22.78 -16.97 9.56
CA ASN A 84 -21.86 -15.85 9.82
C ASN A 84 -22.39 -14.88 10.89
N ASN A 85 -22.99 -15.44 11.96
CA ASN A 85 -23.49 -14.72 13.14
C ASN A 85 -24.74 -13.85 12.93
N GLY A 86 -25.39 -13.84 11.77
CA GLY A 86 -26.67 -13.15 11.54
C GLY A 86 -26.69 -11.64 11.84
N ARG A 87 -25.52 -11.03 12.02
CA ARG A 87 -25.36 -9.62 12.42
C ARG A 87 -25.03 -8.77 11.19
N GLY A 88 -26.04 -8.49 10.39
CA GLY A 88 -25.93 -7.62 9.21
C GLY A 88 -27.29 -7.23 8.65
N SER A 89 -27.30 -6.42 7.60
CA SER A 89 -28.48 -6.10 6.80
C SER A 89 -28.08 -5.99 5.33
N ASP A 90 -29.04 -6.00 4.40
CA ASP A 90 -28.81 -5.76 2.97
C ASP A 90 -28.01 -4.47 2.73
N ARG A 91 -28.27 -3.43 3.53
CA ARG A 91 -27.50 -2.18 3.50
C ARG A 91 -26.05 -2.36 3.94
N ALA A 92 -25.80 -3.17 4.96
CA ALA A 92 -24.44 -3.50 5.38
C ALA A 92 -23.69 -4.31 4.31
N ALA A 93 -24.39 -5.20 3.60
CA ALA A 93 -23.82 -5.94 2.48
C ALA A 93 -23.43 -5.01 1.31
N GLY A 94 -24.28 -4.03 0.98
CA GLY A 94 -23.94 -2.98 0.02
C GLY A 94 -22.69 -2.17 0.44
N LEU A 95 -22.58 -1.80 1.72
CA LEU A 95 -21.38 -1.12 2.24
C LEU A 95 -20.13 -2.01 2.19
N MET A 96 -20.27 -3.32 2.37
CA MET A 96 -19.16 -4.27 2.24
C MET A 96 -18.68 -4.35 0.79
N ILE A 97 -19.61 -4.40 -0.19
CA ILE A 97 -19.28 -4.31 -1.62
C ILE A 97 -18.47 -3.03 -1.89
N ASP A 98 -18.90 -1.87 -1.36
CA ASP A 98 -18.18 -0.60 -1.50
C ASP A 98 -16.79 -0.60 -0.86
N GLN A 99 -16.58 -1.41 0.18
CA GLN A 99 -15.26 -1.61 0.78
C GLN A 99 -14.38 -2.47 -0.12
N LEU A 100 -14.92 -3.57 -0.66
CA LEU A 100 -14.19 -4.44 -1.60
C LEU A 100 -13.82 -3.71 -2.89
N VAL A 101 -14.69 -2.83 -3.41
CA VAL A 101 -14.39 -1.95 -4.56
C VAL A 101 -13.24 -1.00 -4.23
N ALA A 102 -13.26 -0.36 -3.07
CA ALA A 102 -12.19 0.56 -2.67
C ALA A 102 -10.85 -0.14 -2.41
N LEU A 103 -10.88 -1.43 -2.05
CA LEU A 103 -9.70 -2.29 -1.96
C LEU A 103 -9.21 -2.78 -3.32
N GLY A 104 -9.90 -2.42 -4.42
CA GLY A 104 -9.55 -2.79 -5.78
C GLY A 104 -9.80 -4.27 -6.11
N LEU A 105 -10.50 -5.01 -5.24
CA LEU A 105 -10.74 -6.44 -5.41
C LEU A 105 -11.88 -6.73 -6.41
N ILE A 106 -12.86 -5.84 -6.47
CA ILE A 106 -14.03 -5.96 -7.35
C ILE A 106 -14.36 -4.62 -8.01
N GLU A 107 -15.10 -4.68 -9.11
CA GLU A 107 -15.86 -3.58 -9.67
C GLU A 107 -17.33 -3.82 -9.49
N LYS A 108 -18.09 -2.72 -9.43
CA LYS A 108 -19.54 -2.75 -9.47
C LYS A 108 -20.03 -1.86 -10.59
N ASP A 109 -21.09 -2.31 -11.25
CA ASP A 109 -21.91 -1.55 -12.19
C ASP A 109 -23.38 -1.70 -11.82
N PHE A 110 -24.26 -0.84 -12.32
CA PHE A 110 -25.69 -0.90 -12.05
C PHE A 110 -26.48 -0.92 -13.36
N ASP A 111 -27.16 -2.03 -13.63
CA ASP A 111 -27.89 -2.26 -14.88
C ASP A 111 -29.31 -1.64 -14.91
N GLY A 112 -29.67 -0.89 -13.87
CA GLY A 112 -31.02 -0.32 -13.68
C GLY A 112 -31.90 -1.14 -12.73
N SER A 113 -31.55 -2.41 -12.45
CA SER A 113 -32.33 -3.32 -11.61
C SER A 113 -31.50 -3.96 -10.49
N THR A 114 -30.27 -4.38 -10.79
CA THR A 114 -29.38 -5.07 -9.86
C THR A 114 -27.94 -4.57 -9.99
N THR A 115 -27.18 -4.72 -8.90
CA THR A 115 -25.75 -4.42 -8.91
C THR A 115 -25.03 -5.56 -9.61
N CYS A 116 -24.30 -5.27 -10.68
CA CYS A 116 -23.49 -6.26 -11.37
C CYS A 116 -22.05 -6.15 -10.87
N ILE A 117 -21.43 -7.27 -10.53
CA ILE A 117 -20.11 -7.33 -9.91
C ILE A 117 -19.12 -8.03 -10.84
N ARG A 118 -17.94 -7.45 -11.00
CA ARG A 118 -16.81 -8.04 -11.73
C ARG A 118 -15.61 -8.20 -10.80
N ILE A 119 -14.97 -9.38 -10.81
CA ILE A 119 -13.74 -9.61 -10.03
C ILE A 119 -12.54 -9.03 -10.80
N ARG A 120 -11.77 -8.13 -10.18
CA ARG A 120 -10.67 -7.40 -10.86
C ARG A 120 -9.37 -8.18 -10.99
N SER A 121 -9.14 -9.16 -10.15
CA SER A 121 -7.85 -9.85 -10.07
C SER A 121 -8.05 -11.29 -9.66
N SER A 122 -7.61 -12.22 -10.51
CA SER A 122 -7.46 -13.61 -10.11
C SER A 122 -6.39 -13.69 -9.01
N LEU A 123 -6.72 -14.28 -7.87
CA LEU A 123 -5.70 -14.85 -7.01
C LEU A 123 -5.05 -16.03 -7.74
N PRO A 124 -3.72 -16.22 -7.65
CA PRO A 124 -3.10 -17.44 -8.14
C PRO A 124 -3.73 -18.65 -7.45
N ASN A 125 -3.94 -19.73 -8.19
CA ASN A 125 -4.48 -20.96 -7.60
C ASN A 125 -3.49 -21.48 -6.53
N PRO A 126 -3.95 -21.83 -5.33
CA PRO A 126 -3.06 -22.26 -4.25
C PRO A 126 -2.39 -23.61 -4.52
N ASP A 127 -2.92 -24.38 -5.48
CA ASP A 127 -2.38 -25.68 -5.93
C ASP A 127 -1.63 -25.56 -7.27
N GLU A 128 -1.63 -24.40 -7.92
CA GLU A 128 -0.63 -24.11 -8.95
C GLU A 128 0.67 -23.84 -8.21
N SER A 129 1.63 -24.77 -8.31
CA SER A 129 3.04 -24.38 -8.20
C SER A 129 3.19 -23.18 -9.12
N ALA A 130 3.57 -22.03 -8.56
CA ALA A 130 3.76 -20.82 -9.34
C ALA A 130 4.66 -21.17 -10.52
N ASP A 131 4.05 -21.41 -11.69
CA ASP A 131 4.75 -21.30 -12.95
C ASP A 131 5.35 -19.92 -12.85
N ALA A 132 6.68 -19.88 -12.84
CA ALA A 132 7.45 -18.69 -12.63
C ALA A 132 7.11 -17.72 -13.75
N LYS A 133 6.00 -16.98 -13.60
CA LYS A 133 5.73 -15.76 -14.33
C LYS A 133 7.01 -14.99 -14.13
N GLU A 134 7.73 -14.76 -15.23
CA GLU A 134 9.03 -14.10 -15.22
C GLU A 134 8.98 -12.98 -14.20
N ALA A 135 9.83 -13.08 -13.17
CA ALA A 135 9.80 -12.13 -12.08
C ALA A 135 9.96 -10.75 -12.69
N ILE A 136 8.91 -9.92 -12.61
CA ILE A 136 8.87 -8.60 -13.23
C ILE A 136 10.06 -7.83 -12.66
N GLN A 137 11.04 -7.55 -13.51
CA GLN A 137 12.24 -6.84 -13.11
C GLN A 137 11.86 -5.39 -12.77
N LEU A 138 12.36 -4.93 -11.63
CA LEU A 138 12.18 -3.56 -11.18
C LEU A 138 13.51 -2.81 -11.20
N VAL A 139 13.45 -1.51 -11.44
CA VAL A 139 14.62 -0.64 -11.47
C VAL A 139 14.33 0.69 -10.75
N PRO A 140 15.19 1.10 -9.81
CA PRO A 140 15.15 2.45 -9.25
C PRO A 140 15.53 3.49 -10.30
N ASP A 141 14.86 4.63 -10.29
CA ASP A 141 15.03 5.69 -11.28
C ASP A 141 14.73 7.07 -10.69
N ASP A 142 15.15 8.13 -11.38
CA ASP A 142 14.87 9.51 -11.01
C ASP A 142 13.37 9.80 -11.12
N PHE A 143 12.85 10.58 -10.17
CA PHE A 143 11.48 11.07 -10.26
C PHE A 143 11.39 12.24 -11.25
N ASP A 144 10.64 12.05 -12.34
CA ASP A 144 10.28 13.10 -13.28
C ASP A 144 8.91 13.69 -12.92
N HIS A 145 8.92 14.91 -12.39
CA HIS A 145 7.71 15.63 -12.00
C HIS A 145 6.70 15.84 -13.14
N ARG A 146 7.10 15.74 -14.42
CA ARG A 146 6.21 15.92 -15.58
C ARG A 146 5.33 14.70 -15.81
N ILE A 147 5.89 13.50 -15.67
CA ILE A 147 5.21 12.23 -15.99
C ILE A 147 4.84 11.41 -14.76
N ASP A 148 5.63 11.48 -13.68
CA ASP A 148 5.48 10.58 -12.52
C ASP A 148 4.56 11.13 -11.43
N THR A 149 4.40 12.46 -11.37
CA THR A 149 3.64 13.11 -10.30
C THR A 149 2.25 12.51 -10.10
N ILE A 150 1.50 12.31 -11.17
CA ILE A 150 0.10 11.85 -11.08
C ILE A 150 0.04 10.36 -10.70
N PRO A 151 0.78 9.45 -11.36
CA PRO A 151 0.87 8.06 -10.91
C PRO A 151 1.29 7.92 -9.44
N VAL A 152 2.36 8.62 -9.01
CA VAL A 152 2.84 8.58 -7.62
C VAL A 152 1.79 9.14 -6.66
N ALA A 153 1.15 10.26 -6.98
CA ALA A 153 0.12 10.83 -6.12
C ALA A 153 -1.08 9.88 -5.92
N ASN A 154 -1.51 9.20 -6.98
CA ASN A 154 -2.56 8.20 -6.91
C ASN A 154 -2.13 6.97 -6.09
N PHE A 155 -0.89 6.52 -6.28
CA PHE A 155 -0.29 5.43 -5.52
C PHE A 155 -0.25 5.75 -4.01
N LEU A 156 0.31 6.90 -3.63
CA LEU A 156 0.41 7.32 -2.24
C LEU A 156 -0.97 7.55 -1.60
N ALA A 157 -1.93 8.12 -2.34
CA ALA A 157 -3.29 8.30 -1.84
C ALA A 157 -3.97 6.98 -1.45
N ARG A 158 -3.64 5.87 -2.13
CA ARG A 158 -4.12 4.52 -1.78
C ARG A 158 -3.36 3.93 -0.59
N ALA A 159 -2.03 4.08 -0.57
CA ALA A 159 -1.18 3.53 0.49
C ALA A 159 -1.51 4.16 1.87
N PHE A 160 -1.80 5.46 1.90
CA PHE A 160 -2.12 6.16 3.13
C PHE A 160 -3.62 6.14 3.45
N VAL A 161 -4.11 4.98 3.91
CA VAL A 161 -5.51 4.71 4.32
C VAL A 161 -6.03 5.65 5.42
N LEU A 162 -5.14 6.37 6.12
CA LEU A 162 -5.49 7.39 7.12
C LEU A 162 -6.24 8.60 6.52
N ASN A 163 -6.15 8.81 5.20
CA ASN A 163 -7.00 9.78 4.51
C ASN A 163 -8.40 9.17 4.31
N LYS A 164 -9.36 9.57 5.16
CA LYS A 164 -10.78 9.36 4.84
C LYS A 164 -11.04 9.82 3.41
N ARG A 165 -11.59 8.91 2.59
CA ARG A 165 -11.97 9.05 1.17
C ARG A 165 -12.41 10.47 0.80
N THR A 166 -11.45 11.32 0.43
CA THR A 166 -11.72 12.62 -0.18
C THR A 166 -11.13 12.57 -1.58
N ALA A 167 -11.97 12.77 -2.60
CA ALA A 167 -11.55 12.76 -4.00
C ALA A 167 -10.43 13.79 -4.31
N ALA A 168 -10.24 14.77 -3.43
CA ALA A 168 -9.22 15.82 -3.53
C ALA A 168 -7.81 15.39 -3.09
N ALA A 169 -7.62 14.20 -2.50
CA ALA A 169 -6.32 13.78 -1.95
C ALA A 169 -5.21 13.64 -3.02
N PRO A 170 -5.43 12.99 -4.19
CA PRO A 170 -4.38 12.86 -5.20
C PRO A 170 -3.95 14.21 -5.80
N TYR A 171 -4.91 15.11 -6.05
CA TYR A 171 -4.60 16.46 -6.56
C TYR A 171 -3.71 17.25 -5.59
N ARG A 172 -4.00 17.20 -4.29
CA ARG A 172 -3.18 17.83 -3.26
C ARG A 172 -1.78 17.23 -3.20
N ILE A 173 -1.67 15.91 -3.17
CA ILE A 173 -0.37 15.22 -3.15
C ILE A 173 0.43 15.59 -4.41
N ALA A 174 -0.18 15.59 -5.59
CA ALA A 174 0.48 15.98 -6.84
C ALA A 174 1.07 17.40 -6.79
N ARG A 175 0.34 18.37 -6.23
CA ARG A 175 0.86 19.73 -6.04
C ARG A 175 2.05 19.79 -5.08
N ILE A 176 2.02 18.98 -4.02
CA ILE A 176 3.10 18.91 -3.04
C ILE A 176 4.35 18.31 -3.69
N LEU A 177 4.21 17.17 -4.38
CA LEU A 177 5.32 16.50 -5.06
C LEU A 177 5.98 17.39 -6.11
N ARG A 178 5.21 18.15 -6.90
CA ARG A 178 5.78 19.12 -7.85
C ARG A 178 6.60 20.19 -7.16
N ARG A 179 6.08 20.78 -6.08
CA ARG A 179 6.83 21.78 -5.30
C ARG A 179 8.10 21.23 -4.68
N TRP A 180 8.10 19.97 -4.27
CA TRP A 180 9.29 19.32 -3.75
C TRP A 180 10.32 19.11 -4.87
N ALA A 181 9.88 18.61 -6.02
CA ALA A 181 10.75 18.41 -7.17
C ALA A 181 11.30 19.72 -7.76
N GLU A 182 10.54 20.82 -7.70
CA GLU A 182 11.00 22.15 -8.07
C GLU A 182 12.12 22.68 -7.17
N GLN A 183 12.10 22.32 -5.88
CA GLN A 183 13.07 22.79 -4.91
C GLN A 183 14.31 21.88 -4.82
N TYR A 184 14.11 20.57 -4.80
CA TYR A 184 15.19 19.59 -4.73
C TYR A 184 14.77 18.22 -5.31
N PRO A 185 14.96 17.98 -6.61
CA PRO A 185 14.52 16.76 -7.28
C PRO A 185 15.39 15.54 -6.93
N THR A 186 16.68 15.73 -6.63
CA THR A 186 17.64 14.64 -6.35
C THR A 186 17.17 13.70 -5.23
N GLY A 187 16.51 14.24 -4.21
CA GLY A 187 16.00 13.45 -3.08
C GLY A 187 14.75 12.62 -3.40
N MET A 188 14.19 12.69 -4.60
CA MET A 188 12.95 12.02 -4.98
C MET A 188 13.23 10.92 -6.01
N ARG A 189 12.91 9.67 -5.66
CA ARG A 189 13.16 8.51 -6.52
C ARG A 189 11.94 7.62 -6.64
N VAL A 190 11.87 6.89 -7.74
CA VAL A 190 10.80 5.94 -8.04
C VAL A 190 11.37 4.54 -8.28
N LEU A 191 10.55 3.53 -8.06
CA LEU A 191 10.82 2.16 -8.48
C LEU A 191 9.88 1.83 -9.64
N ARG A 192 10.43 1.51 -10.81
CA ARG A 192 9.68 1.24 -12.03
C ARG A 192 9.76 -0.22 -12.40
N ARG A 193 8.73 -0.71 -13.09
CA ARG A 193 8.81 -1.97 -13.83
C ARG A 193 9.56 -1.75 -15.14
N CYS A 194 10.45 -2.67 -15.49
CA CYS A 194 11.21 -2.57 -16.74
C CYS A 194 10.36 -2.82 -18.00
N ASP A 195 9.22 -3.50 -17.87
CA ASP A 195 8.41 -3.91 -19.02
C ASP A 195 7.48 -2.82 -19.56
N ASN A 196 7.02 -1.92 -18.68
CA ASN A 196 6.05 -0.88 -19.03
C ASN A 196 6.26 0.46 -18.32
N GLU A 197 7.40 0.62 -17.64
CA GLU A 197 7.80 1.83 -16.90
C GLU A 197 6.84 2.24 -15.77
N HIS A 198 5.86 1.38 -15.43
CA HIS A 198 4.88 1.70 -14.41
C HIS A 198 5.53 1.78 -13.04
N ILE A 199 5.20 2.85 -12.32
CA ILE A 199 5.75 3.16 -11.00
C ILE A 199 5.07 2.29 -9.95
N VAL A 200 5.88 1.55 -9.22
CA VAL A 200 5.47 0.63 -8.16
C VAL A 200 6.10 0.97 -6.81
N GLY A 201 6.96 1.97 -6.74
CA GLY A 201 7.50 2.48 -5.49
C GLY A 201 7.94 3.93 -5.61
N PHE A 202 8.01 4.61 -4.46
CA PHE A 202 8.43 5.99 -4.36
C PHE A 202 9.04 6.26 -2.98
N TYR A 203 10.13 7.03 -2.96
CA TYR A 203 10.59 7.66 -1.74
C TYR A 203 10.98 9.12 -1.96
N ALA A 204 10.95 9.90 -0.87
CA ALA A 204 11.36 11.29 -0.85
C ALA A 204 12.20 11.60 0.39
N LEU A 205 13.47 11.95 0.16
CA LEU A 205 14.45 12.41 1.13
C LEU A 205 14.52 13.94 1.08
N TYR A 206 14.28 14.57 2.22
CA TYR A 206 14.03 15.99 2.32
C TYR A 206 15.16 16.65 3.14
N PRO A 207 16.17 17.26 2.50
CA PRO A 207 17.21 17.97 3.22
C PRO A 207 16.54 19.15 3.94
N THR A 208 16.66 19.19 5.25
CA THR A 208 15.84 20.05 6.10
C THR A 208 16.59 21.34 6.41
N ALA A 209 15.95 22.48 6.13
CA ALA A 209 16.50 23.78 6.51
C ALA A 209 16.57 23.91 8.04
N THR A 210 17.62 24.56 8.56
CA THR A 210 17.91 24.67 10.00
C THR A 210 16.72 25.20 10.81
N GLU A 211 15.94 26.15 10.27
CA GLU A 211 14.75 26.70 10.93
C GLU A 211 13.64 25.66 11.21
N SER A 212 13.67 24.52 10.50
CA SER A 212 12.71 23.43 10.62
C SER A 212 13.20 22.29 11.52
N GLU A 213 14.49 22.22 11.87
CA GLU A 213 15.07 21.10 12.65
C GLU A 213 14.45 20.95 14.03
N LYS A 214 14.08 22.07 14.67
CA LYS A 214 13.36 22.07 15.96
C LYS A 214 12.09 21.21 15.94
N ASN A 215 11.48 21.00 14.77
CA ASN A 215 10.26 20.21 14.64
C ASN A 215 10.48 18.71 14.87
N PHE A 216 11.71 18.19 14.73
CA PHE A 216 12.03 16.80 15.08
C PHE A 216 11.96 16.52 16.59
N PHE A 217 12.02 17.58 17.41
CA PHE A 217 11.89 17.52 18.87
C PHE A 217 10.46 17.80 19.35
N LEU A 218 9.54 18.08 18.42
CA LEU A 218 8.12 18.28 18.70
C LEU A 218 7.31 17.02 18.32
N PRO A 219 6.08 16.85 18.83
CA PRO A 219 5.24 15.71 18.46
C PRO A 219 5.01 15.60 16.95
N PRO A 220 5.18 14.38 16.36
CA PRO A 220 5.20 14.17 14.90
C PRO A 220 3.85 14.37 14.21
N ASN A 221 2.73 14.44 14.95
CA ASN A 221 1.40 14.61 14.38
C ASN A 221 1.30 15.86 13.50
N LYS A 222 2.08 16.91 13.83
CA LYS A 222 2.11 18.12 13.02
C LYS A 222 2.92 17.95 11.73
N SER A 223 3.77 16.94 11.64
CA SER A 223 4.74 16.71 10.56
C SER A 223 4.22 15.84 9.42
N LEU A 224 3.07 15.17 9.61
CA LEU A 224 2.39 14.33 8.60
C LEU A 224 1.68 15.17 7.52
N TYR A 225 2.41 16.07 6.86
CA TYR A 225 1.83 17.05 5.93
C TYR A 225 1.18 16.41 4.71
N LEU A 226 1.79 15.38 4.11
CA LEU A 226 1.19 14.63 3.00
C LEU A 226 -0.13 13.96 3.41
N LEU A 227 -0.27 13.57 4.67
CA LEU A 227 -1.42 12.83 5.20
C LEU A 227 -2.47 13.72 5.87
N SER A 228 -2.23 15.02 5.93
CA SER A 228 -3.15 15.97 6.56
C SER A 228 -4.08 16.58 5.51
N SER A 229 -5.39 16.40 5.65
CA SER A 229 -6.36 17.03 4.75
C SER A 229 -6.61 18.51 5.02
N THR A 230 -6.10 19.05 6.14
CA THR A 230 -6.44 20.40 6.64
C THR A 230 -5.26 21.38 6.63
N ARG A 231 -4.03 20.91 6.38
CA ARG A 231 -2.84 21.77 6.37
C ARG A 231 -2.54 22.30 4.98
N GLU A 232 -2.50 23.62 4.88
CA GLU A 232 -2.13 24.34 3.66
C GLU A 232 -0.61 24.50 3.54
N THR A 233 0.09 24.71 4.67
CA THR A 233 1.54 24.96 4.71
C THR A 233 2.33 23.75 5.26
N ASP A 234 3.45 23.46 4.61
CA ASP A 234 4.40 22.43 5.07
C ASP A 234 5.17 22.98 6.28
N PRO A 235 5.19 22.29 7.42
CA PRO A 235 5.97 22.72 8.58
C PRO A 235 7.48 22.56 8.40
N PHE A 236 7.93 21.80 7.39
CA PHE A 236 9.34 21.68 7.03
C PHE A 236 9.61 22.40 5.71
N LYS A 237 10.73 23.10 5.69
CA LYS A 237 11.29 23.71 4.47
C LYS A 237 12.51 22.92 4.00
N ILE A 238 12.67 22.85 2.69
CA ILE A 238 13.86 22.23 2.09
C ILE A 238 15.03 23.22 2.19
N ALA A 239 16.20 22.72 2.57
CA ALA A 239 17.45 23.45 2.42
C ALA A 239 17.84 23.56 0.94
N LEU A 240 18.52 24.63 0.56
CA LEU A 240 19.03 24.79 -0.80
C LEU A 240 20.42 24.14 -0.93
N PRO A 241 20.75 23.49 -2.06
CA PRO A 241 22.08 22.94 -2.28
C PRO A 241 23.19 23.95 -1.97
N GLY A 242 24.23 23.51 -1.28
CA GLY A 242 25.31 24.35 -0.77
C GLY A 242 25.07 24.96 0.62
N ASP A 243 23.89 24.76 1.23
CA ASP A 243 23.63 25.19 2.61
C ASP A 243 24.47 24.38 3.61
N LEU A 244 25.50 25.02 4.16
CA LEU A 244 26.40 24.43 5.14
C LEU A 244 25.73 24.19 6.50
N ASN A 245 24.56 24.77 6.76
CA ASN A 245 23.85 24.57 8.03
C ASN A 245 22.81 23.45 7.94
N CYS A 246 22.66 22.81 6.78
CA CYS A 246 21.78 21.65 6.64
C CYS A 246 22.47 20.42 7.25
N THR A 247 21.98 19.97 8.40
CA THR A 247 22.51 18.78 9.10
C THR A 247 21.60 17.57 8.98
N SER A 248 20.32 17.80 8.71
CA SER A 248 19.27 16.79 8.87
C SER A 248 18.53 16.48 7.57
N ILE A 249 18.23 15.20 7.34
CA ILE A 249 17.29 14.72 6.32
C ILE A 249 16.03 14.21 6.99
N TYR A 250 14.89 14.59 6.44
CA TYR A 250 13.62 13.96 6.74
C TYR A 250 13.24 12.99 5.60
N ASN A 251 13.21 11.69 5.87
CA ASN A 251 12.52 10.72 5.01
C ASN A 251 11.00 10.94 5.12
N ARG A 252 10.43 11.63 4.14
CA ARG A 252 9.02 12.04 4.12
C ARG A 252 8.09 10.92 3.73
N VAL A 253 8.55 10.07 2.82
CA VAL A 253 7.81 8.96 2.24
C VAL A 253 8.80 7.89 1.87
N TRP A 254 8.47 6.65 2.20
CA TRP A 254 9.08 5.48 1.61
C TRP A 254 7.97 4.44 1.46
N GLN A 255 7.64 4.08 0.23
CA GLN A 255 6.55 3.14 -0.03
C GLN A 255 6.82 2.36 -1.31
N ILE A 256 6.62 1.05 -1.24
CA ILE A 256 6.50 0.16 -2.39
C ILE A 256 5.08 -0.42 -2.37
N ASP A 257 4.47 -0.60 -3.55
CA ASP A 257 3.17 -1.22 -3.69
C ASP A 257 3.23 -2.69 -3.24
N THR A 258 2.24 -3.14 -2.47
CA THR A 258 2.27 -4.42 -1.75
C THR A 258 2.62 -5.62 -2.63
N PRO A 259 2.11 -5.76 -3.88
CA PRO A 259 2.48 -6.88 -4.75
C PRO A 259 3.98 -6.96 -5.08
N TYR A 260 4.71 -5.84 -4.95
CA TYR A 260 6.12 -5.71 -5.28
C TYR A 260 7.02 -5.58 -4.04
N GLN A 261 6.45 -5.66 -2.82
CA GLN A 261 7.17 -5.65 -1.55
C GLN A 261 7.90 -6.98 -1.28
N GLN A 262 8.72 -7.41 -2.22
CA GLN A 262 9.61 -8.56 -2.06
C GLN A 262 10.95 -8.10 -1.52
N ARG A 263 11.62 -8.94 -0.73
CA ARG A 263 12.92 -8.61 -0.11
C ARG A 263 13.94 -8.09 -1.12
N VAL A 264 14.03 -8.71 -2.30
CA VAL A 264 14.96 -8.29 -3.37
C VAL A 264 14.70 -6.85 -3.80
N ASN A 265 13.43 -6.50 -4.05
CA ASN A 265 13.04 -5.15 -4.48
C ASN A 265 13.23 -4.11 -3.38
N ILE A 266 12.97 -4.49 -2.13
CA ILE A 266 13.20 -3.64 -0.96
C ILE A 266 14.69 -3.36 -0.78
N CYS A 267 15.55 -4.40 -0.84
CA CYS A 267 16.99 -4.25 -0.81
C CYS A 267 17.47 -3.31 -1.93
N GLN A 268 17.02 -3.56 -3.17
CA GLN A 268 17.40 -2.75 -4.32
C GLN A 268 17.03 -1.28 -4.14
N PHE A 269 15.83 -0.98 -3.66
CA PHE A 269 15.36 0.40 -3.49
C PHE A 269 16.02 1.10 -2.29
N LEU A 270 16.42 0.35 -1.26
CA LEU A 270 17.21 0.89 -0.15
C LEU A 270 18.67 1.15 -0.55
N GLU A 271 19.28 0.30 -1.36
CA GLU A 271 20.62 0.56 -1.91
C GLU A 271 20.63 1.79 -2.83
N ASP A 272 19.55 2.00 -3.60
CA ASP A 272 19.37 3.26 -4.34
C ASP A 272 19.28 4.48 -3.41
N SER A 273 18.59 4.34 -2.28
CA SER A 273 18.52 5.40 -1.27
C SER A 273 19.89 5.73 -0.67
N LYS A 274 20.77 4.74 -0.46
CA LYS A 274 22.16 5.00 -0.02
C LYS A 274 22.94 5.77 -1.06
N LYS A 275 22.83 5.42 -2.35
CA LYS A 275 23.47 6.16 -3.45
C LYS A 275 22.97 7.61 -3.51
N THR A 276 21.65 7.78 -3.38
CA THR A 276 21.02 9.11 -3.34
C THR A 276 21.54 9.93 -2.15
N LEU A 277 21.63 9.33 -0.97
CA LEU A 277 22.15 10.00 0.24
C LEU A 277 23.62 10.42 0.10
N ILE A 278 24.46 9.61 -0.54
CA ILE A 278 25.85 9.98 -0.84
C ILE A 278 25.88 11.20 -1.78
N GLN A 279 25.01 11.23 -2.79
CA GLN A 279 24.88 12.41 -3.66
C GLN A 279 24.39 13.64 -2.86
N MET A 280 23.44 13.46 -1.94
CA MET A 280 22.97 14.54 -1.06
C MET A 280 24.09 15.06 -0.15
N GLN A 281 25.02 14.23 0.32
CA GLN A 281 26.19 14.70 1.09
C GLN A 281 27.11 15.60 0.26
N ALA A 282 27.18 15.41 -1.07
CA ALA A 282 27.92 16.32 -1.95
C ALA A 282 27.21 17.68 -2.07
N ASP A 283 25.88 17.69 -2.11
CA ASP A 283 25.07 18.92 -2.12
C ASP A 283 25.04 19.63 -0.76
N PHE A 284 25.16 18.87 0.34
CA PHE A 284 25.07 19.35 1.73
C PHE A 284 26.20 18.72 2.59
N PRO A 285 27.37 19.36 2.67
CA PRO A 285 28.57 18.74 3.26
C PRO A 285 28.47 18.36 4.75
N ASN A 286 27.61 19.04 5.51
CA ASN A 286 27.47 18.83 6.96
C ASN A 286 26.30 17.91 7.33
N LEU A 287 25.73 17.22 6.34
CA LEU A 287 24.56 16.39 6.52
C LEU A 287 24.95 15.10 7.26
N CYS A 288 24.34 14.88 8.42
CA CYS A 288 24.74 13.83 9.36
C CYS A 288 23.58 13.11 10.06
N ASP A 289 22.36 13.65 10.01
CA ASP A 289 21.21 13.12 10.74
C ASP A 289 20.06 12.73 9.81
N MET A 290 19.42 11.58 10.06
CA MET A 290 18.23 11.14 9.34
C MET A 290 17.07 10.89 10.29
N TYR A 291 15.91 11.45 9.93
CA TYR A 291 14.65 11.30 10.67
C TYR A 291 13.58 10.69 9.78
N THR A 292 12.70 9.90 10.38
CA THR A 292 11.50 9.38 9.73
C THR A 292 10.35 9.24 10.75
N ILE A 293 9.13 9.07 10.23
CA ILE A 293 7.98 8.71 11.04
C ILE A 293 7.51 7.33 10.59
N ALA A 294 7.54 6.36 11.50
CA ALA A 294 6.89 5.08 11.29
C ALA A 294 5.39 5.21 11.63
N ILE A 295 4.54 5.04 10.63
CA ILE A 295 3.08 5.25 10.74
C ILE A 295 2.36 3.94 10.99
N ASP A 296 2.89 2.84 10.45
CA ASP A 296 2.40 1.49 10.65
C ASP A 296 3.50 0.57 11.23
N PRO A 297 3.11 -0.54 11.87
CA PRO A 297 4.07 -1.45 12.51
C PRO A 297 5.08 -2.10 11.55
N ALA A 298 4.75 -2.29 10.27
CA ALA A 298 5.66 -2.90 9.31
C ALA A 298 6.80 -1.92 8.97
N ASN A 299 6.45 -0.65 8.74
CA ASN A 299 7.42 0.42 8.55
C ASN A 299 8.27 0.67 9.80
N GLU A 300 7.71 0.52 11.00
CA GLU A 300 8.48 0.57 12.26
C GLU A 300 9.54 -0.54 12.33
N GLN A 301 9.15 -1.79 12.02
CA GLN A 301 10.06 -2.93 12.03
C GLN A 301 11.17 -2.77 10.99
N LEU A 302 10.81 -2.33 9.77
CA LEU A 302 11.78 -2.04 8.72
C LEU A 302 12.77 -0.95 9.15
N ALA A 303 12.27 0.18 9.65
CA ALA A 303 13.14 1.27 10.12
C ALA A 303 14.05 0.80 11.27
N SER A 304 13.53 0.02 12.21
CA SER A 304 14.32 -0.52 13.32
C SER A 304 15.43 -1.46 12.84
N ALA A 305 15.15 -2.33 11.86
CA ALA A 305 16.14 -3.20 11.24
C ALA A 305 17.24 -2.40 10.53
N LEU A 306 16.90 -1.24 9.97
CA LEU A 306 17.84 -0.29 9.35
C LEU A 306 18.60 0.58 10.37
N GLY A 307 18.47 0.29 11.67
CA GLY A 307 19.21 0.97 12.74
C GLY A 307 18.55 2.24 13.26
N PHE A 308 17.35 2.58 12.79
CA PHE A 308 16.61 3.71 13.34
C PHE A 308 16.13 3.42 14.76
N GLN A 309 16.30 4.42 15.63
CA GLN A 309 15.91 4.36 17.05
C GLN A 309 14.77 5.33 17.32
N LYS A 310 13.85 4.95 18.20
CA LYS A 310 12.75 5.83 18.60
C LYS A 310 13.29 6.99 19.44
N ASN A 311 13.04 8.22 19.01
CA ASN A 311 13.27 9.38 19.86
C ASN A 311 12.06 9.57 20.79
N SER A 312 12.21 9.13 22.04
CA SER A 312 11.13 9.09 23.02
C SER A 312 10.84 10.47 23.61
N TYR A 313 9.70 11.07 23.24
CA TYR A 313 9.11 12.20 23.97
C TYR A 313 7.61 12.05 24.30
N ASN A 314 6.97 10.91 23.98
CA ASN A 314 5.64 10.60 24.52
C ASN A 314 5.25 9.14 24.33
N SER A 315 5.09 8.39 25.44
CA SER A 315 4.71 6.97 25.45
C SER A 315 3.23 6.70 25.17
N GLN A 316 2.41 7.74 25.00
CA GLN A 316 0.94 7.62 24.91
C GLN A 316 0.38 7.73 23.48
N ARG A 317 1.21 7.85 22.43
CA ARG A 317 0.73 8.07 21.05
C ARG A 317 1.25 7.03 20.07
N SER A 318 0.41 6.70 19.08
CA SER A 318 0.67 5.71 18.04
C SER A 318 1.64 6.16 16.93
N VAL A 319 2.19 7.39 17.03
CA VAL A 319 3.10 7.97 16.03
C VAL A 319 4.26 8.62 16.76
N PHE A 320 5.49 8.28 16.38
CA PHE A 320 6.73 8.75 16.98
C PHE A 320 7.79 9.02 15.91
N TRP A 321 8.79 9.84 16.27
CA TRP A 321 9.98 10.03 15.44
C TRP A 321 10.92 8.84 15.60
N MET A 322 11.53 8.44 14.50
CA MET A 322 12.69 7.55 14.51
C MET A 322 13.88 8.26 13.90
N TYR A 323 15.06 7.98 14.43
CA TYR A 323 16.30 8.67 14.13
C TYR A 323 17.44 7.69 13.88
N VAL A 324 18.32 8.00 12.93
CA VAL A 324 19.60 7.33 12.74
C VAL A 324 20.66 8.35 12.31
N PRO A 325 21.91 8.26 12.80
CA PRO A 325 23.02 9.00 12.19
C PRO A 325 23.24 8.50 10.75
N LEU A 326 23.36 9.42 9.81
CA LEU A 326 23.48 9.11 8.38
C LEU A 326 24.66 8.16 8.11
N ASP A 327 25.82 8.43 8.69
CA ASP A 327 27.02 7.62 8.45
C ASP A 327 26.83 6.16 8.87
N LYS A 328 26.05 5.91 9.94
CA LYS A 328 25.72 4.55 10.37
C LYS A 328 24.78 3.87 9.38
N TYR A 329 23.82 4.61 8.83
CA TYR A 329 22.92 4.10 7.80
C TYR A 329 23.68 3.77 6.50
N LEU A 330 24.60 4.65 6.07
CA LEU A 330 25.42 4.44 4.88
C LEU A 330 26.39 3.26 5.02
N ALA A 331 26.93 3.03 6.22
CA ALA A 331 27.81 1.89 6.49
C ALA A 331 27.07 0.54 6.62
N LEU A 332 25.74 0.55 6.69
CA LEU A 332 24.93 -0.65 6.91
C LEU A 332 24.96 -1.59 5.70
N ASN A 333 25.13 -2.90 5.94
CA ASN A 333 24.83 -3.92 4.95
C ASN A 333 23.32 -4.19 4.96
N ILE A 334 22.63 -3.74 3.91
CA ILE A 334 21.17 -3.79 3.82
C ILE A 334 20.66 -5.23 3.81
N GLU A 335 21.31 -6.12 3.05
CA GLU A 335 20.87 -7.52 2.97
C GLU A 335 20.94 -8.24 4.32
N GLN A 336 22.01 -8.01 5.07
CA GLN A 336 22.20 -8.57 6.40
C GLN A 336 21.23 -7.96 7.42
N ALA A 337 21.04 -6.64 7.39
CA ALA A 337 20.12 -5.97 8.30
C ALA A 337 18.67 -6.47 8.12
N LEU A 338 18.25 -6.73 6.88
CA LEU A 338 16.91 -7.20 6.58
C LEU A 338 16.73 -8.71 6.74
N SER A 339 17.78 -9.48 7.01
CA SER A 339 17.67 -10.94 7.20
C SER A 339 16.90 -11.34 8.46
N VAL A 340 16.78 -10.41 9.42
CA VAL A 340 16.09 -10.60 10.70
C VAL A 340 14.56 -10.44 10.54
N LEU A 341 14.12 -9.81 9.44
CA LEU A 341 12.70 -9.60 9.15
C LEU A 341 12.11 -10.83 8.47
N ARG A 342 10.97 -11.30 9.00
CA ARG A 342 10.15 -12.34 8.34
C ARG A 342 9.21 -11.66 7.35
N TRP A 343 9.38 -12.00 6.08
CA TRP A 343 8.55 -11.52 4.98
C TRP A 343 7.56 -12.65 4.68
N ASP A 344 6.43 -12.70 5.40
CA ASP A 344 5.37 -13.71 5.23
C ASP A 344 4.36 -13.30 4.15
#